data_AF-A0A101GIK0-F1
#
_entry.id   AF-A0A101GIK0-F1
#
_cell.length_a   1.000
_cell.length_b   1.000
_cell.length_c   1.000
_cell.angle_alpha   90.00
_cell.angle_beta   90.00
_cell.angle_gamma   90.00
#
_symmetry.space_group_name_H-M   'P 1'
#
loop_
_entity.id
_entity.type
_entity.pdbx_description
1 polymer ?
#
loop_
_entity_poly.entity_id
_entity_poly.type
_entity_poly.pdbx_seq_one_letter_code
_entity_poly.pdbx_strand_id
1 'polypeptide(L)'
;MKKKIYYFFVLSIIAWSCIEKDVYEGNDHPLEGNYDSYLYPYDNEAHDIVAEIALLLAEAPEVDQIITEIPVLKYNKSWLFMLTQDDCTHSAYSTTWAAINGKPLSNNYFYSAEQLAAGDLPPDYFMLNKTLGSTDGTGKEIRFAFTTTLAPEMEWMENEPHVNIGFSRNYYRFYMMSGLTWNNVAEMLAYDTGLAFHDLDINSENNKDSLIKHLDIAQKITIEKLSGRGLKVLAEPNGNHNYLLAGKEYPSIRIMTAQNTKPGGPVVEPLFPYRAESDLEKAVLQRTFHNNTFDIAARIENELKKNKEEREAIHVGIHGSSVTFTQFLLWLNNSYGKDGDDSVWFPSFEEYYEYNYYRVNSTIDKEINGDTLKLRIALPAEQYFYYPSVTVNLSGITYDQISRVISNEAVTGLSHASYDGGVMLNIDCRRFLFEHAAHFVEKYLKSSVARDRDDAIYFVERLKESPKKDELRKRIPGYTK
;
A
#
# COMPACT_ATOMS: atom_id res chain seq x y z
N MET A 1 -64.64 -63.39 30.57
CA MET A 1 -63.65 -63.30 31.67
C MET A 1 -62.29 -62.96 31.05
N LYS A 2 -61.70 -61.82 31.44
CA LYS A 2 -60.34 -61.31 31.17
C LYS A 2 -59.87 -61.15 29.71
N LYS A 3 -60.08 -59.93 29.18
CA LYS A 3 -59.34 -59.33 28.06
C LYS A 3 -57.86 -59.20 28.44
N LYS A 4 -56.94 -59.73 27.63
CA LYS A 4 -55.50 -59.44 27.72
C LYS A 4 -55.16 -58.34 26.71
N ILE A 5 -54.86 -57.17 27.24
CA ILE A 5 -54.32 -56.00 26.53
C ILE A 5 -52.82 -56.25 26.36
N TYR A 6 -52.35 -56.28 25.11
CA TYR A 6 -50.93 -56.29 24.80
C TYR A 6 -50.40 -54.85 24.87
N TYR A 7 -49.45 -54.62 25.78
CA TYR A 7 -48.75 -53.35 25.93
C TYR A 7 -47.76 -53.17 24.76
N PHE A 8 -47.94 -52.07 24.02
CA PHE A 8 -46.93 -51.52 23.12
C PHE A 8 -45.88 -50.80 23.99
N PHE A 9 -44.68 -51.36 24.12
CA PHE A 9 -43.53 -50.66 24.68
C PHE A 9 -42.75 -50.03 23.52
N VAL A 10 -42.84 -48.72 23.37
CA VAL A 10 -42.00 -47.93 22.47
C VAL A 10 -40.60 -47.87 23.08
N LEU A 11 -39.66 -48.59 22.47
CA LEU A 11 -38.24 -48.51 22.80
C LEU A 11 -37.66 -47.25 22.13
N SER A 12 -37.66 -46.15 22.86
CA SER A 12 -36.85 -44.96 22.55
C SER A 12 -35.40 -45.25 22.90
N ILE A 13 -34.67 -45.90 22.00
CA ILE A 13 -33.20 -45.98 22.09
C ILE A 13 -32.65 -44.64 21.62
N ILE A 14 -32.45 -43.73 22.58
CA ILE A 14 -31.58 -42.57 22.39
C ILE A 14 -30.16 -43.13 22.28
N ALA A 15 -29.65 -43.28 21.06
CA ALA A 15 -28.24 -43.48 20.84
C ALA A 15 -27.52 -42.18 21.24
N TRP A 16 -27.11 -42.08 22.50
CA TRP A 16 -25.94 -41.28 22.87
C TRP A 16 -24.74 -41.93 22.19
N SER A 17 -24.48 -41.55 20.94
CA SER A 17 -23.13 -41.65 20.40
C SER A 17 -22.29 -40.66 21.21
N CYS A 18 -21.50 -41.18 22.15
CA CYS A 18 -20.37 -40.46 22.73
C CYS A 18 -19.49 -39.99 21.56
N ILE A 19 -19.59 -38.71 21.20
CA ILE A 19 -18.55 -38.05 20.42
C ILE A 19 -17.41 -37.84 21.42
N GLU A 20 -16.48 -38.78 21.50
CA GLU A 20 -15.16 -38.62 22.14
C GLU A 20 -14.24 -37.75 21.26
N LYS A 21 -14.77 -36.68 20.70
CA LYS A 21 -13.97 -35.65 20.02
C LYS A 21 -14.26 -34.35 20.74
N ASP A 22 -13.26 -33.80 21.41
CA ASP A 22 -13.43 -32.49 22.03
C ASP A 22 -13.77 -31.47 20.93
N VAL A 23 -14.96 -30.90 21.02
CA VAL A 23 -15.43 -29.86 20.07
C VAL A 23 -14.65 -28.55 20.20
N TYR A 24 -13.82 -28.42 21.24
CA TYR A 24 -12.92 -27.29 21.44
C TYR A 24 -11.48 -27.56 21.02
N GLU A 25 -11.13 -28.81 20.70
CA GLU A 25 -9.84 -29.14 20.10
C GLU A 25 -9.88 -28.73 18.63
N GLY A 26 -9.00 -27.79 18.29
CA GLY A 26 -8.80 -27.39 16.90
C GLY A 26 -8.24 -28.54 16.07
N ASN A 27 -8.15 -28.32 14.78
CA ASN A 27 -7.42 -29.24 13.93
C ASN A 27 -5.92 -28.95 14.14
N ASP A 28 -5.19 -29.89 14.76
CA ASP A 28 -3.71 -29.94 14.76
C ASP A 28 -3.16 -30.27 13.35
N HIS A 29 -3.81 -29.76 12.31
CA HIS A 29 -3.25 -29.70 10.98
C HIS A 29 -2.46 -28.40 10.90
N PRO A 30 -1.12 -28.43 11.07
CA PRO A 30 -0.32 -27.32 10.58
C PRO A 30 -0.72 -27.05 9.13
N LEU A 31 -0.59 -25.80 8.67
CA LEU A 31 -0.63 -25.50 7.24
C LEU A 31 0.18 -26.60 6.52
N GLU A 32 -0.41 -27.26 5.52
CA GLU A 32 0.35 -28.22 4.71
C GLU A 32 1.42 -27.41 3.94
N GLY A 33 2.60 -27.27 4.55
CA GLY A 33 3.70 -26.42 4.08
C GLY A 33 3.91 -25.17 4.93
N ASN A 34 5.14 -24.63 4.89
CA ASN A 34 5.43 -23.31 5.47
C ASN A 34 4.62 -22.24 4.72
N TYR A 35 4.13 -21.25 5.45
CA TYR A 35 3.55 -20.07 4.83
C TYR A 35 4.61 -19.37 3.97
N ASP A 36 4.35 -19.30 2.66
CA ASP A 36 5.26 -18.73 1.68
C ASP A 36 4.77 -17.31 1.32
N SER A 37 5.44 -16.31 1.88
CA SER A 37 5.12 -14.91 1.64
C SER A 37 5.67 -14.48 0.27
N TYR A 38 4.84 -13.79 -0.52
CA TYR A 38 5.30 -13.25 -1.79
C TYR A 38 6.14 -11.99 -1.56
N LEU A 39 7.33 -11.97 -2.16
CA LEU A 39 8.17 -10.81 -2.24
C LEU A 39 8.32 -10.39 -3.69
N TYR A 40 7.95 -9.14 -3.97
CA TYR A 40 8.32 -8.51 -5.24
C TYR A 40 9.86 -8.45 -5.34
N PRO A 41 10.47 -8.74 -6.50
CA PRO A 41 11.93 -8.79 -6.65
C PRO A 41 12.52 -7.36 -6.77
N TYR A 42 12.62 -6.68 -5.63
CA TYR A 42 12.99 -5.27 -5.55
C TYR A 42 14.44 -4.99 -5.98
N ASP A 43 15.37 -5.91 -5.74
CA ASP A 43 16.77 -5.82 -6.23
C ASP A 43 16.89 -5.78 -7.76
N ASN A 44 15.89 -6.30 -8.46
CA ASN A 44 15.89 -6.43 -9.92
C ASN A 44 15.03 -5.38 -10.62
N GLU A 45 14.49 -4.40 -9.87
CA GLU A 45 13.66 -3.34 -10.42
C GLU A 45 14.42 -2.50 -11.47
N ALA A 46 13.69 -1.98 -12.45
CA ALA A 46 14.26 -1.16 -13.51
C ALA A 46 14.70 0.21 -12.98
N HIS A 47 15.82 0.71 -13.49
CA HIS A 47 16.38 2.02 -13.20
C HIS A 47 16.52 2.82 -14.51
N ASP A 48 16.44 4.14 -14.41
CA ASP A 48 16.61 5.07 -15.54
C ASP A 48 15.75 4.70 -16.76
N ILE A 49 14.45 4.56 -16.49
CA ILE A 49 13.49 4.00 -17.44
C ILE A 49 13.16 5.04 -18.53
N VAL A 50 13.01 4.57 -19.77
CA VAL A 50 12.43 5.37 -20.85
C VAL A 50 11.10 4.73 -21.27
N ALA A 51 10.00 5.36 -20.87
CA ALA A 51 8.66 4.98 -21.29
C ALA A 51 8.35 5.63 -22.65
N GLU A 52 8.01 4.80 -23.64
CA GLU A 52 7.58 5.29 -24.95
C GLU A 52 6.11 4.97 -25.16
N ILE A 53 5.33 5.99 -25.53
CA ILE A 53 3.88 5.88 -25.76
C ILE A 53 3.56 6.52 -27.10
N ALA A 54 2.79 5.82 -27.92
CA ALA A 54 2.27 6.31 -29.19
C ALA A 54 0.74 6.40 -29.13
N LEU A 55 0.20 7.57 -29.43
CA LEU A 55 -1.23 7.84 -29.55
C LEU A 55 -1.54 8.04 -31.03
N LEU A 56 -2.39 7.18 -31.58
CA LEU A 56 -2.90 7.32 -32.95
C LEU A 56 -4.13 8.22 -32.93
N LEU A 57 -4.03 9.37 -33.57
CA LEU A 57 -5.03 10.42 -33.59
C LEU A 57 -5.87 10.33 -34.87
N ALA A 58 -7.13 10.76 -34.82
CA ALA A 58 -7.95 10.91 -36.02
C ALA A 58 -7.49 12.09 -36.90
N GLU A 59 -7.00 13.15 -36.25
CA GLU A 59 -6.36 14.31 -36.86
C GLU A 59 -5.31 14.81 -35.87
N ALA A 60 -4.03 14.81 -36.27
CA ALA A 60 -2.95 15.27 -35.41
C ALA A 60 -2.82 16.80 -35.46
N PRO A 61 -2.76 17.49 -34.30
CA PRO A 61 -2.46 18.91 -34.26
C PRO A 61 -0.99 19.17 -34.61
N GLU A 62 -0.59 20.44 -34.68
CA GLU A 62 0.83 20.78 -34.71
C GLU A 62 1.48 20.44 -33.36
N VAL A 63 2.73 19.96 -33.38
CA VAL A 63 3.42 19.48 -32.16
C VAL A 63 3.56 20.55 -31.07
N ASP A 64 3.66 21.81 -31.47
CA ASP A 64 3.75 22.97 -30.57
C ASP A 64 2.44 23.29 -29.85
N GLN A 65 1.30 22.78 -30.34
CA GLN A 65 0.00 22.94 -29.68
C GLN A 65 -0.19 21.96 -28.53
N ILE A 66 0.60 20.88 -28.50
CA ILE A 66 0.53 19.88 -27.44
C ILE A 66 1.34 20.36 -26.25
N ILE A 67 0.76 20.41 -25.06
CA ILE A 67 1.50 20.70 -23.84
C ILE A 67 1.51 19.43 -22.99
N THR A 68 2.70 19.06 -22.51
CA THR A 68 2.91 17.87 -21.70
C THR A 68 3.41 18.26 -20.32
N GLU A 69 2.79 17.74 -19.27
CA GLU A 69 3.25 17.97 -17.89
C GLU A 69 3.02 16.73 -17.01
N ILE A 70 3.87 16.55 -16.00
CA ILE A 70 3.56 15.69 -14.85
C ILE A 70 2.84 16.57 -13.82
N PRO A 71 1.55 16.30 -13.50
CA PRO A 71 0.80 17.15 -12.58
C PRO A 71 1.38 17.09 -11.16
N VAL A 72 1.08 18.11 -10.35
CA VAL A 72 1.61 18.26 -8.98
C VAL A 72 1.38 17.01 -8.11
N LEU A 73 0.19 16.42 -8.22
CA LEU A 73 -0.17 15.18 -7.53
C LEU A 73 -0.53 14.13 -8.58
N LYS A 74 -0.13 12.88 -8.32
CA LYS A 74 -0.47 11.74 -9.18
C LYS A 74 -2.00 11.65 -9.34
N TYR A 75 -2.44 11.18 -10.50
CA TYR A 75 -3.86 11.01 -10.84
C TYR A 75 -4.67 12.32 -10.88
N ASN A 76 -4.01 13.48 -11.01
CA ASN A 76 -4.64 14.80 -10.96
C ASN A 76 -5.45 15.06 -9.66
N LYS A 77 -5.05 14.44 -8.54
CA LYS A 77 -5.70 14.66 -7.24
C LYS A 77 -5.50 16.09 -6.76
N SER A 78 -6.45 16.58 -5.95
CA SER A 78 -6.47 17.98 -5.53
C SER A 78 -5.79 18.23 -4.18
N TRP A 79 -5.53 17.20 -3.40
CA TRP A 79 -4.82 17.29 -2.12
C TRP A 79 -4.16 15.97 -1.73
N LEU A 80 -3.19 16.05 -0.81
CA LEU A 80 -2.33 14.95 -0.38
C LEU A 80 -2.58 14.62 1.09
N PHE A 81 -2.85 13.34 1.36
CA PHE A 81 -2.84 12.77 2.70
C PHE A 81 -1.73 11.72 2.77
N MET A 82 -0.94 11.72 3.83
CA MET A 82 0.08 10.69 4.08
C MET A 82 -0.05 10.16 5.50
N LEU A 83 0.19 8.86 5.68
CA LEU A 83 0.18 8.21 6.98
C LEU A 83 1.52 7.51 7.22
N THR A 84 2.13 7.79 8.37
CA THR A 84 3.25 7.01 8.88
C THR A 84 2.87 6.41 10.23
N GLN A 85 2.87 5.08 10.30
CA GLN A 85 2.58 4.31 11.50
C GLN A 85 3.89 3.82 12.13
N ASP A 86 4.13 4.24 13.37
CA ASP A 86 5.38 4.04 14.09
C ASP A 86 5.42 2.72 14.89
N ASP A 87 6.56 2.51 15.55
CA ASP A 87 6.84 1.40 16.47
C ASP A 87 6.78 -0.03 15.90
N CYS A 88 6.76 -0.19 14.56
CA CYS A 88 6.64 -1.52 13.93
C CYS A 88 5.47 -2.33 14.51
N THR A 89 4.36 -1.67 14.85
CA THR A 89 3.29 -2.30 15.64
C THR A 89 2.51 -3.36 14.85
N HIS A 90 2.11 -4.45 15.52
CA HIS A 90 1.31 -5.52 14.90
C HIS A 90 0.00 -4.99 14.28
N SER A 91 -0.58 -3.93 14.85
CA SER A 91 -1.82 -3.32 14.35
C SER A 91 -1.70 -2.69 12.95
N ALA A 92 -0.48 -2.36 12.49
CA ALA A 92 -0.26 -1.90 11.13
C ALA A 92 -0.72 -2.95 10.10
N TYR A 93 -0.52 -4.24 10.40
CA TYR A 93 -1.02 -5.35 9.60
C TYR A 93 -2.51 -5.62 9.85
N SER A 94 -2.85 -5.99 11.09
CA SER A 94 -4.17 -6.54 11.41
C SER A 94 -5.30 -5.52 11.48
N THR A 95 -4.99 -4.22 11.37
CA THR A 95 -5.98 -3.13 11.46
C THR A 95 -5.84 -2.15 10.30
N THR A 96 -4.72 -1.45 10.16
CA THR A 96 -4.56 -0.42 9.10
C THR A 96 -4.55 -1.05 7.70
N TRP A 97 -3.58 -1.93 7.43
CA TRP A 97 -3.48 -2.65 6.16
C TRP A 97 -4.73 -3.50 5.90
N ALA A 98 -5.23 -4.19 6.93
CA ALA A 98 -6.42 -5.02 6.82
C ALA A 98 -7.66 -4.21 6.40
N ALA A 99 -7.88 -3.05 7.00
CA ALA A 99 -9.01 -2.18 6.66
C ALA A 99 -8.95 -1.69 5.22
N ILE A 100 -7.78 -1.20 4.81
CA ILE A 100 -7.53 -0.70 3.45
C ILE A 100 -7.80 -1.80 2.41
N ASN A 101 -7.32 -3.02 2.68
CA ASN A 101 -7.33 -4.13 1.73
C ASN A 101 -8.55 -5.05 1.87
N GLY A 102 -9.60 -4.61 2.57
CA GLY A 102 -10.84 -5.36 2.69
C GLY A 102 -10.66 -6.72 3.37
N LYS A 103 -9.78 -6.80 4.37
CA LYS A 103 -9.48 -8.02 5.14
C LYS A 103 -10.24 -8.02 6.48
N PRO A 104 -10.30 -9.17 7.18
CA PRO A 104 -10.94 -9.26 8.49
C PRO A 104 -10.36 -8.24 9.48
N LEU A 105 -11.21 -7.74 10.36
CA LEU A 105 -10.87 -6.82 11.44
C LEU A 105 -11.37 -7.39 12.74
N SER A 106 -10.74 -7.04 13.85
CA SER A 106 -11.18 -7.41 15.20
C SER A 106 -11.17 -6.18 16.10
N ASN A 107 -12.07 -6.16 17.09
CA ASN A 107 -12.10 -5.08 18.08
C ASN A 107 -11.05 -5.30 19.19
N ASN A 108 -10.75 -6.56 19.50
CA ASN A 108 -10.00 -6.92 20.71
C ASN A 108 -8.70 -7.69 20.42
N TYR A 109 -8.50 -8.13 19.18
CA TYR A 109 -7.44 -9.07 18.83
C TYR A 109 -6.67 -8.65 17.58
N PHE A 110 -5.54 -9.31 17.37
CA PHE A 110 -4.60 -9.07 16.29
C PHE A 110 -4.25 -10.42 15.66
N TYR A 111 -4.17 -10.47 14.34
CA TYR A 111 -3.80 -11.68 13.62
C TYR A 111 -2.63 -11.39 12.68
N SER A 112 -1.85 -12.41 12.39
CA SER A 112 -0.71 -12.34 11.48
C SER A 112 -1.03 -12.97 10.12
N ALA A 113 -0.12 -12.82 9.16
CA ALA A 113 -0.28 -13.27 7.77
C ALA A 113 -0.61 -14.76 7.62
N GLU A 114 0.06 -15.59 8.41
CA GLU A 114 -0.11 -17.04 8.48
C GLU A 114 -1.53 -17.40 8.94
N GLN A 115 -2.04 -16.72 9.96
CA GLN A 115 -3.39 -16.92 10.50
C GLN A 115 -4.45 -16.48 9.48
N LEU A 116 -4.24 -15.34 8.80
CA LEU A 116 -5.13 -14.88 7.72
C LEU A 116 -5.17 -15.89 6.55
N ALA A 117 -4.00 -16.39 6.13
CA ALA A 117 -3.87 -17.36 5.06
C ALA A 117 -4.53 -18.70 5.40
N ALA A 118 -4.40 -19.15 6.66
CA ALA A 118 -5.04 -20.35 7.18
C ALA A 118 -6.56 -20.22 7.38
N GLY A 119 -7.08 -18.98 7.43
CA GLY A 119 -8.46 -18.72 7.84
C GLY A 119 -8.70 -18.93 9.34
N ASP A 120 -7.63 -18.94 10.15
CA ASP A 120 -7.71 -18.96 11.61
C ASP A 120 -7.89 -17.51 12.10
N LEU A 121 -9.13 -17.08 12.28
CA LEU A 121 -9.48 -15.69 12.58
C LEU A 121 -9.97 -15.51 14.03
N PRO A 122 -9.79 -14.32 14.63
CA PRO A 122 -10.33 -14.00 15.94
C PRO A 122 -11.84 -14.20 16.02
N PRO A 123 -12.40 -14.54 17.20
CA PRO A 123 -13.83 -14.88 17.34
C PRO A 123 -14.79 -13.70 17.10
N ASP A 124 -14.30 -12.47 17.24
CA ASP A 124 -15.05 -11.23 17.05
C ASP A 124 -14.78 -10.58 15.69
N TYR A 125 -14.24 -11.35 14.72
CA TYR A 125 -13.88 -10.78 13.43
C TYR A 125 -15.11 -10.23 12.70
N PHE A 126 -14.91 -9.12 12.00
CA PHE A 126 -15.90 -8.51 11.12
C PHE A 126 -15.22 -7.95 9.86
N MET A 127 -16.03 -7.50 8.90
CA MET A 127 -15.56 -6.98 7.62
C MET A 127 -16.20 -5.61 7.34
N LEU A 128 -15.47 -4.70 6.70
CA LEU A 128 -16.07 -3.51 6.08
C LEU A 128 -16.82 -3.84 4.78
N ASN A 129 -16.59 -5.04 4.22
CA ASN A 129 -17.12 -5.50 2.94
C ASN A 129 -16.74 -4.65 1.73
N LYS A 130 -15.63 -3.91 1.82
CA LYS A 130 -14.98 -3.21 0.71
C LYS A 130 -13.53 -2.86 1.06
N THR A 131 -12.76 -2.55 0.04
CA THR A 131 -11.45 -1.91 0.12
C THR A 131 -11.59 -0.40 0.23
N LEU A 132 -10.56 0.28 0.74
CA LEU A 132 -10.53 1.74 0.92
C LEU A 132 -9.47 2.35 0.01
N GLY A 133 -9.86 3.35 -0.78
CA GLY A 133 -9.01 3.88 -1.83
C GLY A 133 -9.57 5.12 -2.52
N SER A 134 -8.87 5.54 -3.55
CA SER A 134 -9.28 6.49 -4.58
C SER A 134 -9.37 5.76 -5.93
N THR A 135 -9.69 6.48 -7.01
CA THR A 135 -9.44 6.02 -8.37
C THR A 135 -8.18 6.66 -8.94
N ASP A 136 -7.67 6.12 -10.04
CA ASP A 136 -6.57 6.72 -10.80
C ASP A 136 -7.03 7.86 -11.73
N GLY A 137 -8.29 8.28 -11.66
CA GLY A 137 -8.89 9.28 -12.57
C GLY A 137 -9.30 8.72 -13.93
N THR A 138 -9.03 7.43 -14.20
CA THR A 138 -9.37 6.74 -15.45
C THR A 138 -10.31 5.54 -15.23
N GLY A 139 -10.89 5.44 -14.03
CA GLY A 139 -11.85 4.40 -13.65
C GLY A 139 -11.24 3.16 -13.01
N LYS A 140 -9.93 3.14 -12.70
CA LYS A 140 -9.30 2.04 -11.96
C LYS A 140 -9.14 2.38 -10.49
N GLU A 141 -9.36 1.41 -9.61
CA GLU A 141 -9.11 1.56 -8.17
C GLU A 141 -7.62 1.76 -7.87
N ILE A 142 -7.32 2.66 -6.94
CA ILE A 142 -6.04 2.81 -6.26
C ILE A 142 -6.31 2.76 -4.76
N ARG A 143 -5.93 1.65 -4.10
CA ARG A 143 -6.08 1.52 -2.66
C ARG A 143 -5.18 2.52 -1.94
N PHE A 144 -5.61 2.98 -0.77
CA PHE A 144 -4.76 3.82 0.08
C PHE A 144 -3.47 3.08 0.44
N ALA A 145 -2.33 3.77 0.45
CA ALA A 145 -1.06 3.21 0.89
C ALA A 145 -0.50 4.04 2.05
N PHE A 146 0.18 3.41 2.99
CA PHE A 146 0.78 4.10 4.13
C PHE A 146 2.22 3.65 4.32
N THR A 147 2.95 4.31 5.20
CA THR A 147 4.29 3.90 5.60
C THR A 147 4.24 3.30 6.99
N THR A 148 4.83 2.12 7.20
CA THR A 148 5.10 1.60 8.55
C THR A 148 6.59 1.71 8.85
N THR A 149 6.94 1.98 10.09
CA THR A 149 8.33 1.82 10.53
C THR A 149 8.67 0.34 10.71
N LEU A 150 9.96 0.03 10.64
CA LEU A 150 10.50 -1.30 10.92
C LEU A 150 11.43 -1.27 12.13
N ALA A 151 11.61 -2.44 12.74
CA ALA A 151 12.59 -2.67 13.80
C ALA A 151 13.51 -3.86 13.44
N PRO A 152 14.31 -3.77 12.35
CA PRO A 152 14.95 -4.94 11.74
C PRO A 152 15.93 -5.69 12.64
N GLU A 153 16.52 -4.99 13.61
CA GLU A 153 17.47 -5.57 14.56
C GLU A 153 16.80 -6.37 15.68
N MET A 154 15.48 -6.23 15.85
CA MET A 154 14.76 -6.81 16.97
C MET A 154 14.35 -8.25 16.67
N GLU A 155 14.76 -9.17 17.54
CA GLU A 155 14.56 -10.63 17.35
C GLU A 155 13.08 -11.01 17.16
N TRP A 156 12.13 -10.24 17.72
CA TRP A 156 10.71 -10.57 17.61
C TRP A 156 10.16 -10.49 16.18
N MET A 157 10.86 -9.85 15.23
CA MET A 157 10.46 -9.85 13.83
C MET A 157 10.55 -11.25 13.19
N GLU A 158 11.34 -12.16 13.79
CA GLU A 158 11.47 -13.57 13.40
C GLU A 158 10.41 -14.48 14.04
N ASN A 159 9.56 -13.95 14.92
CA ASN A 159 8.57 -14.77 15.61
C ASN A 159 7.57 -15.39 14.62
N GLU A 160 7.28 -16.67 14.80
CA GLU A 160 6.23 -17.37 14.07
C GLU A 160 4.92 -17.36 14.87
N PRO A 161 3.82 -16.85 14.31
CA PRO A 161 2.53 -16.86 14.99
C PRO A 161 1.95 -18.26 15.03
N HIS A 162 1.28 -18.60 16.14
CA HIS A 162 0.61 -19.89 16.28
C HIS A 162 -0.70 -19.92 15.51
N VAL A 163 -0.86 -20.91 14.62
CA VAL A 163 -2.10 -21.19 13.85
C VAL A 163 -2.77 -22.43 14.43
N ASN A 164 -4.05 -22.34 14.80
CA ASN A 164 -4.82 -23.46 15.31
C ASN A 164 -6.32 -23.35 14.95
N ILE A 165 -6.65 -23.80 13.75
CA ILE A 165 -7.98 -23.64 13.14
C ILE A 165 -9.02 -24.37 13.97
N GLY A 166 -10.10 -23.66 14.34
CA GLY A 166 -11.22 -24.23 15.08
C GLY A 166 -11.01 -24.31 16.60
N PHE A 167 -9.80 -24.03 17.10
CA PHE A 167 -9.54 -24.00 18.53
C PHE A 167 -10.21 -22.79 19.19
N SER A 168 -11.02 -23.07 20.22
CA SER A 168 -11.89 -22.10 20.88
C SER A 168 -11.82 -22.12 22.41
N ARG A 169 -10.94 -22.91 23.03
CA ARG A 169 -10.77 -22.90 24.50
C ARG A 169 -10.17 -21.57 25.02
N ASN A 170 -9.33 -20.92 24.21
CA ASN A 170 -8.82 -19.56 24.43
C ASN A 170 -8.39 -18.90 23.10
N TYR A 171 -8.02 -17.62 23.16
CA TYR A 171 -7.64 -16.80 22.00
C TYR A 171 -6.27 -16.14 22.15
N TYR A 172 -5.37 -16.71 22.96
CA TYR A 172 -4.04 -16.12 23.23
C TYR A 172 -3.18 -15.97 21.97
N ARG A 173 -3.38 -16.85 20.98
CA ARG A 173 -2.71 -16.76 19.68
C ARG A 173 -3.05 -15.48 18.89
N PHE A 174 -4.10 -14.77 19.29
CA PHE A 174 -4.50 -13.49 18.69
C PHE A 174 -4.25 -12.29 19.60
N TYR A 175 -3.47 -12.44 20.68
CA TYR A 175 -3.04 -11.29 21.47
C TYR A 175 -1.99 -10.49 20.69
N MET A 176 -1.87 -9.20 20.98
CA MET A 176 -0.90 -8.33 20.33
C MET A 176 0.51 -8.88 20.53
N MET A 177 1.22 -9.09 19.42
CA MET A 177 2.64 -9.42 19.42
C MET A 177 3.47 -8.15 19.65
N SER A 178 4.75 -8.31 19.99
CA SER A 178 5.67 -7.17 20.22
C SER A 178 5.79 -6.23 19.02
N GLY A 179 5.56 -6.73 17.80
CA GLY A 179 5.57 -5.96 16.57
C GLY A 179 5.18 -6.83 15.37
N LEU A 180 5.40 -6.30 14.18
CA LEU A 180 5.25 -7.02 12.91
C LEU A 180 6.29 -8.13 12.79
N THR A 181 5.89 -9.26 12.23
CA THR A 181 6.82 -10.29 11.73
C THR A 181 7.24 -9.97 10.29
N TRP A 182 8.36 -10.54 9.81
CA TRP A 182 8.77 -10.37 8.42
C TRP A 182 7.71 -10.80 7.41
N ASN A 183 6.92 -11.83 7.72
CA ASN A 183 5.81 -12.28 6.88
C ASN A 183 4.67 -11.27 6.83
N ASN A 184 4.40 -10.54 7.91
CA ASN A 184 3.42 -9.44 7.89
C ASN A 184 3.92 -8.32 6.96
N VAL A 185 5.20 -7.96 7.07
CA VAL A 185 5.84 -6.93 6.24
C VAL A 185 5.85 -7.31 4.76
N ALA A 186 6.19 -8.56 4.44
CA ALA A 186 6.19 -9.07 3.08
C ALA A 186 4.80 -8.97 2.41
N GLU A 187 3.74 -9.37 3.11
CA GLU A 187 2.37 -9.19 2.61
C GLU A 187 2.01 -7.72 2.47
N MET A 188 2.37 -6.85 3.43
CA MET A 188 2.07 -5.42 3.34
C MET A 188 2.74 -4.76 2.13
N LEU A 189 3.98 -5.14 1.83
CA LEU A 189 4.76 -4.65 0.70
C LEU A 189 4.15 -5.02 -0.66
N ALA A 190 3.53 -6.20 -0.77
CA ALA A 190 2.81 -6.60 -1.98
C ALA A 190 1.63 -5.65 -2.32
N TYR A 191 1.16 -4.86 -1.34
CA TYR A 191 0.09 -3.87 -1.49
C TYR A 191 0.61 -2.43 -1.34
N ASP A 192 1.82 -2.16 -1.83
CA ASP A 192 2.40 -0.83 -1.96
C ASP A 192 2.69 -0.10 -0.62
N THR A 193 2.52 -0.77 0.53
CA THR A 193 2.89 -0.21 1.85
C THR A 193 4.36 0.17 1.86
N GLY A 194 4.66 1.40 2.25
CA GLY A 194 6.02 1.89 2.35
C GLY A 194 6.69 1.57 3.67
N LEU A 195 8.01 1.68 3.71
CA LEU A 195 8.81 1.35 4.89
C LEU A 195 9.73 2.49 5.32
N ALA A 196 9.95 2.62 6.63
CA ALA A 196 10.86 3.60 7.20
C ALA A 196 11.72 3.03 8.33
N PHE A 197 12.93 3.57 8.48
CA PHE A 197 13.70 3.47 9.71
C PHE A 197 12.98 4.19 10.86
N HIS A 198 13.25 3.73 12.08
CA HIS A 198 12.79 4.35 13.31
C HIS A 198 13.77 4.05 14.45
N ASP A 199 13.33 3.45 15.56
CA ASP A 199 14.22 2.98 16.63
C ASP A 199 15.20 1.91 16.14
N LEU A 200 16.42 1.98 16.66
CA LEU A 200 17.51 1.04 16.40
C LEU A 200 17.89 0.31 17.70
N ASP A 201 18.48 -0.89 17.59
CA ASP A 201 18.88 -1.66 18.78
C ASP A 201 20.21 -1.16 19.34
N ILE A 202 20.15 -0.03 20.05
CA ILE A 202 21.33 0.67 20.58
C ILE A 202 21.20 1.06 22.04
N ASN A 203 22.31 0.94 22.77
CA ASN A 203 22.41 1.39 24.16
C ASN A 203 22.61 2.91 24.31
N SER A 204 22.97 3.62 23.22
CA SER A 204 23.29 5.05 23.26
C SER A 204 22.78 5.78 22.02
N GLU A 205 21.49 6.14 22.06
CA GLU A 205 20.78 6.88 21.01
C GLU A 205 21.21 8.35 20.83
N ASN A 206 22.14 8.84 21.65
CA ASN A 206 22.70 10.19 21.53
C ASN A 206 24.03 10.22 20.77
N ASN A 207 24.57 9.06 20.39
CA ASN A 207 25.80 8.97 19.63
C ASN A 207 25.51 8.80 18.13
N LYS A 208 25.75 9.86 17.35
CA LYS A 208 25.53 9.89 15.89
C LYS A 208 26.28 8.78 15.14
N ASP A 209 27.53 8.50 15.48
CA ASP A 209 28.32 7.45 14.79
C ASP A 209 27.75 6.06 15.08
N SER A 210 27.24 5.85 16.31
CA SER A 210 26.52 4.64 16.67
C SER A 210 25.22 4.50 15.87
N LEU A 211 24.45 5.59 15.74
CA LEU A 211 23.22 5.61 14.94
C LEU A 211 23.51 5.25 13.48
N ILE A 212 24.51 5.87 12.85
CA ILE A 212 24.89 5.57 11.45
C ILE A 212 25.29 4.10 11.29
N LYS A 213 26.04 3.54 12.24
CA LYS A 213 26.41 2.12 12.21
C LYS A 213 25.18 1.20 12.28
N HIS A 214 24.23 1.50 13.16
CA HIS A 214 23.03 0.67 13.31
C HIS A 214 22.01 0.86 12.18
N LEU A 215 21.95 2.05 11.56
CA LEU A 215 21.24 2.24 10.28
C LEU A 215 21.77 1.29 9.20
N ASP A 216 23.10 1.12 9.10
CA ASP A 216 23.71 0.18 8.16
C ASP A 216 23.40 -1.30 8.48
N ILE A 217 23.36 -1.67 9.77
CA ILE A 217 22.97 -3.03 10.19
C ILE A 217 21.50 -3.29 9.84
N ALA A 218 20.60 -2.40 10.25
CA ALA A 218 19.17 -2.50 9.97
C ALA A 218 18.88 -2.54 8.46
N GLN A 219 19.60 -1.76 7.65
CA GLN A 219 19.51 -1.78 6.20
C GLN A 219 19.87 -3.16 5.63
N LYS A 220 20.99 -3.75 6.08
CA LYS A 220 21.46 -5.06 5.60
C LYS A 220 20.47 -6.17 5.91
N ILE A 221 19.95 -6.21 7.14
CA ILE A 221 18.93 -7.19 7.55
C ILE A 221 17.69 -7.03 6.67
N THR A 222 17.23 -5.79 6.46
CA THR A 222 16.02 -5.52 5.68
C THR A 222 16.18 -5.97 4.22
N ILE A 223 17.31 -5.64 3.58
CA ILE A 223 17.64 -6.08 2.20
C ILE A 223 17.64 -7.61 2.10
N GLU A 224 18.25 -8.29 3.06
CA GLU A 224 18.31 -9.76 3.10
C GLU A 224 16.91 -10.37 3.24
N LYS A 225 16.08 -9.82 4.12
CA LYS A 225 14.75 -10.37 4.45
C LYS A 225 13.69 -10.06 3.40
N LEU A 226 13.86 -8.99 2.62
CA LEU A 226 12.80 -8.45 1.75
C LEU A 226 13.22 -8.36 0.28
N SER A 227 13.96 -9.35 -0.22
CA SER A 227 14.29 -9.50 -1.65
C SER A 227 14.91 -8.24 -2.25
N GLY A 228 15.88 -7.65 -1.55
CA GLY A 228 16.57 -6.45 -2.00
C GLY A 228 15.88 -5.13 -1.65
N ARG A 229 14.73 -5.14 -0.97
CA ARG A 229 14.04 -3.91 -0.54
C ARG A 229 14.85 -3.17 0.51
N GLY A 230 15.67 -2.23 0.07
CA GLY A 230 16.33 -1.25 0.92
C GLY A 230 15.41 -0.10 1.35
N LEU A 231 15.67 0.44 2.55
CA LEU A 231 14.95 1.60 3.10
C LEU A 231 15.57 2.92 2.65
N LYS A 232 14.71 3.92 2.42
CA LYS A 232 15.11 5.30 2.09
C LYS A 232 14.40 6.39 2.91
N VAL A 233 13.50 5.99 3.79
CA VAL A 233 12.75 6.90 4.66
C VAL A 233 13.22 6.72 6.09
N LEU A 234 13.34 7.80 6.84
CA LEU A 234 13.49 7.76 8.30
C LEU A 234 12.36 8.56 8.95
N ALA A 235 11.58 7.91 9.81
CA ALA A 235 10.65 8.55 10.71
C ALA A 235 11.36 8.78 12.05
N GLU A 236 11.43 10.02 12.53
CA GLU A 236 12.11 10.32 13.80
C GLU A 236 11.43 9.60 14.98
N PRO A 237 12.17 8.78 15.75
CA PRO A 237 11.68 8.22 17.00
C PRO A 237 11.90 9.18 18.17
N ASN A 238 10.97 9.19 19.13
CA ASN A 238 11.10 9.83 20.44
C ASN A 238 11.42 11.34 20.43
N GLY A 239 11.25 12.01 19.29
CA GLY A 239 11.71 13.38 19.07
C GLY A 239 13.23 13.54 19.17
N ASN A 240 14.00 12.47 18.94
CA ASN A 240 15.45 12.48 19.05
C ASN A 240 16.10 12.92 17.73
N HIS A 241 16.40 14.22 17.61
CA HIS A 241 16.96 14.82 16.39
C HIS A 241 18.35 14.26 16.02
N ASN A 242 19.02 13.49 16.89
CA ASN A 242 20.25 12.80 16.51
C ASN A 242 20.00 11.76 15.39
N TYR A 243 18.81 11.14 15.36
CA TYR A 243 18.40 10.28 14.25
C TYR A 243 18.34 11.07 12.94
N LEU A 244 17.77 12.27 12.96
CA LEU A 244 17.70 13.12 11.77
C LEU A 244 19.09 13.57 11.30
N LEU A 245 19.99 13.90 12.23
CA LEU A 245 21.38 14.25 11.91
C LEU A 245 22.14 13.05 11.32
N ALA A 246 21.97 11.85 11.89
CA ALA A 246 22.51 10.62 11.34
C ALA A 246 21.92 10.31 9.96
N GLY A 247 20.61 10.48 9.78
CA GLY A 247 19.90 10.27 8.51
C GLY A 247 20.33 11.24 7.41
N LYS A 248 20.70 12.49 7.76
CA LYS A 248 21.32 13.44 6.83
C LYS A 248 22.66 12.91 6.28
N GLU A 249 23.44 12.21 7.09
CA GLU A 249 24.76 11.68 6.71
C GLU A 249 24.70 10.26 6.10
N TYR A 250 23.71 9.45 6.47
CA TYR A 250 23.57 8.08 5.96
C TYR A 250 23.09 8.09 4.50
N PRO A 251 23.87 7.59 3.50
CA PRO A 251 23.60 7.84 2.08
C PRO A 251 22.22 7.39 1.59
N SER A 252 21.74 6.23 2.06
CA SER A 252 20.51 5.62 1.56
C SER A 252 19.23 6.29 2.04
N ILE A 253 19.25 7.03 3.15
CA ILE A 253 18.08 7.82 3.57
C ILE A 253 17.94 9.01 2.63
N ARG A 254 16.84 9.09 1.90
CA ARG A 254 16.57 10.16 0.92
C ARG A 254 15.51 11.15 1.39
N ILE A 255 14.66 10.78 2.35
CA ILE A 255 13.66 11.69 2.94
C ILE A 255 13.38 11.32 4.39
N MET A 256 12.98 12.30 5.19
CA MET A 256 12.71 12.11 6.62
C MET A 256 11.39 12.77 7.03
N THR A 257 10.85 12.33 8.16
CA THR A 257 9.71 13.01 8.80
C THR A 257 9.89 13.14 10.32
N ALA A 258 9.41 14.26 10.87
CA ALA A 258 9.49 14.60 12.28
C ALA A 258 8.32 15.50 12.69
N GLN A 259 8.07 15.65 13.99
CA GLN A 259 6.92 16.44 14.47
C GLN A 259 7.18 17.95 14.43
N ASN A 260 8.35 18.38 14.90
CA ASN A 260 8.67 19.79 15.10
C ASN A 260 10.19 20.00 15.04
N THR A 261 10.62 21.21 14.71
CA THR A 261 12.02 21.62 14.80
C THR A 261 12.45 21.77 16.27
N LYS A 262 13.62 21.23 16.63
CA LYS A 262 14.26 21.44 17.95
C LYS A 262 15.59 22.20 17.83
N PRO A 263 16.01 22.93 18.88
CA PRO A 263 17.30 23.62 18.90
C PRO A 263 18.46 22.66 18.59
N GLY A 264 19.31 23.04 17.64
CA GLY A 264 20.51 22.27 17.26
C GLY A 264 20.28 21.10 16.32
N GLY A 265 19.03 20.81 15.91
CA GLY A 265 18.73 19.81 14.90
C GLY A 265 18.22 20.38 13.57
N PRO A 266 17.89 19.52 12.59
CA PRO A 266 17.43 19.96 11.29
C PRO A 266 16.11 20.73 11.33
N VAL A 267 15.89 21.61 10.35
CA VAL A 267 14.60 22.29 10.15
C VAL A 267 13.58 21.26 9.68
N VAL A 268 12.43 21.25 10.34
CA VAL A 268 11.25 20.46 9.98
C VAL A 268 10.25 21.38 9.27
N GLU A 269 9.93 21.06 8.02
CA GLU A 269 9.16 21.94 7.14
C GLU A 269 7.75 21.39 6.86
N PRO A 270 6.70 22.23 6.92
CA PRO A 270 5.40 21.84 6.39
C PRO A 270 5.47 21.69 4.86
N LEU A 271 4.83 20.65 4.34
CA LEU A 271 4.79 20.39 2.91
C LEU A 271 3.59 21.09 2.27
N PHE A 272 3.84 21.93 1.27
CA PHE A 272 2.81 22.48 0.39
C PHE A 272 3.03 21.93 -1.02
N PRO A 273 2.31 20.88 -1.46
CA PRO A 273 2.66 20.17 -2.69
C PRO A 273 2.72 21.06 -3.94
N TYR A 274 1.80 22.02 -4.05
CA TYR A 274 1.72 22.96 -5.18
C TYR A 274 2.79 24.06 -5.15
N ARG A 275 3.59 24.14 -4.09
CA ARG A 275 4.71 25.09 -3.92
C ARG A 275 6.07 24.37 -3.89
N ALA A 276 6.08 23.04 -3.95
CA ALA A 276 7.29 22.23 -4.03
C ALA A 276 7.80 22.22 -5.47
N GLU A 277 8.76 23.10 -5.76
CA GLU A 277 9.37 23.25 -7.09
C GLU A 277 10.71 22.49 -7.24
N SER A 278 11.30 22.06 -6.13
CA SER A 278 12.54 21.26 -6.09
C SER A 278 12.26 19.84 -5.61
N ASP A 279 13.22 18.95 -5.85
CA ASP A 279 13.20 17.64 -5.22
C ASP A 279 13.30 17.78 -3.70
N LEU A 280 12.82 16.76 -2.99
CA LEU A 280 12.79 16.74 -1.54
C LEU A 280 13.98 15.96 -0.96
N GLU A 281 15.11 15.90 -1.68
CA GLU A 281 16.30 15.16 -1.22
C GLU A 281 16.71 15.63 0.18
N LYS A 282 16.78 14.66 1.07
CA LYS A 282 17.11 14.81 2.49
C LYS A 282 16.16 15.74 3.25
N ALA A 283 15.03 16.17 2.69
CA ALA A 283 14.09 17.03 3.40
C ALA A 283 13.57 16.34 4.68
N VAL A 284 13.29 17.14 5.71
CA VAL A 284 12.61 16.65 6.92
C VAL A 284 11.21 17.27 6.94
N LEU A 285 10.22 16.48 6.53
CA LEU A 285 8.85 16.97 6.42
C LEU A 285 8.08 16.81 7.72
N GLN A 286 7.28 17.81 8.04
CA GLN A 286 6.44 17.81 9.22
C GLN A 286 5.36 16.73 9.12
N ARG A 287 5.22 15.93 10.18
CA ARG A 287 4.03 15.12 10.46
C ARG A 287 3.39 15.50 11.77
N THR A 288 2.10 15.26 11.92
CA THR A 288 1.34 15.59 13.14
C THR A 288 0.73 14.36 13.77
N PHE A 289 0.87 14.24 15.09
CA PHE A 289 0.14 13.27 15.90
C PHE A 289 -1.07 13.96 16.50
N HIS A 290 -2.25 13.42 16.24
CA HIS A 290 -3.52 13.96 16.74
C HIS A 290 -4.02 13.14 17.92
N ASN A 291 -4.73 13.77 18.86
CA ASN A 291 -5.24 13.07 20.05
C ASN A 291 -6.33 12.05 19.69
N ASN A 292 -7.07 12.29 18.62
CA ASN A 292 -8.14 11.43 18.14
C ASN A 292 -8.39 11.67 16.64
N THR A 293 -9.20 10.79 16.02
CA THR A 293 -9.52 10.86 14.59
C THR A 293 -10.42 12.03 14.19
N PHE A 294 -11.21 12.59 15.11
CA PHE A 294 -12.03 13.78 14.83
C PHE A 294 -11.16 15.02 14.62
N ASP A 295 -10.04 15.14 15.36
CA ASP A 295 -9.08 16.22 15.16
C ASP A 295 -8.43 16.14 13.76
N ILE A 296 -8.18 14.93 13.27
CA ILE A 296 -7.68 14.70 11.90
C ILE A 296 -8.74 15.12 10.89
N ALA A 297 -9.99 14.67 11.06
CA ALA A 297 -11.10 15.06 10.18
C ALA A 297 -11.31 16.58 10.14
N ALA A 298 -11.28 17.25 11.30
CA ALA A 298 -11.38 18.70 11.39
C ALA A 298 -10.20 19.41 10.71
N ARG A 299 -8.97 18.86 10.79
CA ARG A 299 -7.83 19.39 10.03
C ARG A 299 -8.05 19.28 8.52
N ILE A 300 -8.52 18.12 8.04
CA ILE A 300 -8.86 17.90 6.63
C ILE A 300 -9.90 18.92 6.17
N GLU A 301 -11.04 19.02 6.86
CA GLU A 301 -12.11 19.95 6.50
C GLU A 301 -11.65 21.41 6.51
N ASN A 302 -10.72 21.80 7.39
CA ASN A 302 -10.18 23.16 7.42
C ASN A 302 -9.20 23.44 6.29
N GLU A 303 -8.32 22.50 5.93
CA GLU A 303 -7.44 22.66 4.76
C GLU A 303 -8.23 22.72 3.46
N LEU A 304 -9.29 21.90 3.33
CA LEU A 304 -10.09 21.85 2.11
C LEU A 304 -10.94 23.10 1.85
N LYS A 305 -11.05 24.02 2.82
CA LYS A 305 -11.64 25.37 2.61
C LYS A 305 -10.72 26.29 1.81
N LYS A 306 -9.42 25.96 1.68
CA LYS A 306 -8.44 26.74 0.93
C LYS A 306 -8.42 26.31 -0.54
N ASN A 307 -7.89 27.18 -1.40
CA ASN A 307 -7.56 26.83 -2.78
C ASN A 307 -6.50 25.71 -2.80
N LYS A 308 -6.53 24.83 -3.80
CA LYS A 308 -5.64 23.65 -3.83
C LYS A 308 -4.15 24.02 -3.78
N GLU A 309 -3.79 25.17 -4.35
CA GLU A 309 -2.45 25.73 -4.39
C GLU A 309 -1.94 26.20 -3.01
N GLU A 310 -2.84 26.32 -2.03
CA GLU A 310 -2.57 26.82 -0.68
C GLU A 310 -2.67 25.74 0.39
N ARG A 311 -3.09 24.52 0.01
CA ARG A 311 -3.27 23.41 0.94
C ARG A 311 -1.92 22.86 1.38
N GLU A 312 -1.79 22.69 2.69
CA GLU A 312 -0.72 21.88 3.25
C GLU A 312 -1.06 20.40 3.06
N ALA A 313 -0.06 19.56 2.81
CA ALA A 313 -0.22 18.13 2.86
C ALA A 313 -0.57 17.70 4.29
N ILE A 314 -1.49 16.75 4.43
CA ILE A 314 -1.90 16.24 5.73
C ILE A 314 -1.11 14.96 6.00
N HIS A 315 0.04 15.10 6.66
CA HIS A 315 0.89 13.99 7.06
C HIS A 315 0.64 13.63 8.53
N VAL A 316 -0.03 12.50 8.76
CA VAL A 316 -0.38 12.01 10.09
C VAL A 316 0.65 10.97 10.56
N GLY A 317 1.10 11.12 11.81
CA GLY A 317 1.79 10.08 12.56
C GLY A 317 0.83 9.37 13.53
N ILE A 318 0.92 8.05 13.64
CA ILE A 318 0.23 7.25 14.67
C ILE A 318 1.17 6.17 15.24
N HIS A 319 0.91 5.70 16.45
CA HIS A 319 1.58 4.51 17.02
C HIS A 319 0.78 3.24 16.67
N GLY A 320 -0.22 2.92 17.50
CA GLY A 320 -1.21 1.86 17.23
C GLY A 320 -2.45 2.35 16.48
N SER A 321 -3.14 1.43 15.82
CA SER A 321 -4.43 1.66 15.19
C SER A 321 -5.51 0.77 15.81
N SER A 322 -6.73 1.28 15.89
CA SER A 322 -7.90 0.56 16.40
C SER A 322 -9.05 0.60 15.39
N VAL A 323 -10.17 -0.06 15.70
CA VAL A 323 -11.38 0.03 14.88
C VAL A 323 -11.88 1.47 14.72
N THR A 324 -11.65 2.36 15.70
CA THR A 324 -11.95 3.79 15.54
C THR A 324 -11.14 4.41 14.41
N PHE A 325 -9.86 4.05 14.29
CA PHE A 325 -9.01 4.48 13.18
C PHE A 325 -9.49 3.88 11.84
N THR A 326 -9.91 2.62 11.83
CA THR A 326 -10.54 2.01 10.66
C THR A 326 -11.81 2.74 10.20
N GLN A 327 -12.65 3.20 11.13
CA GLN A 327 -13.83 4.01 10.79
C GLN A 327 -13.44 5.37 10.21
N PHE A 328 -12.33 5.96 10.67
CA PHE A 328 -11.77 7.17 10.06
C PHE A 328 -11.31 6.93 8.62
N LEU A 329 -10.58 5.85 8.34
CA LEU A 329 -10.19 5.50 6.96
C LEU A 329 -11.41 5.25 6.07
N LEU A 330 -12.44 4.60 6.61
CA LEU A 330 -13.71 4.41 5.91
C LEU A 330 -14.40 5.74 5.60
N TRP A 331 -14.45 6.66 6.55
CA TRP A 331 -14.96 8.01 6.34
C TRP A 331 -14.16 8.74 5.25
N LEU A 332 -12.83 8.68 5.29
CA LEU A 332 -11.97 9.30 4.29
C LEU A 332 -12.25 8.78 2.88
N ASN A 333 -12.40 7.46 2.72
CA ASN A 333 -12.82 6.84 1.46
C ASN A 333 -14.18 7.34 0.99
N ASN A 334 -15.17 7.42 1.89
CA ASN A 334 -16.54 7.81 1.56
C ASN A 334 -16.70 9.31 1.29
N SER A 335 -15.81 10.13 1.81
CA SER A 335 -15.86 11.58 1.64
C SER A 335 -14.99 12.04 0.48
N TYR A 336 -13.77 11.52 0.38
CA TYR A 336 -12.75 12.05 -0.54
C TYR A 336 -12.06 11.00 -1.41
N GLY A 337 -12.31 9.71 -1.17
CA GLY A 337 -11.82 8.61 -1.98
C GLY A 337 -12.81 8.20 -3.08
N LYS A 338 -12.72 6.95 -3.52
CA LYS A 338 -13.47 6.38 -4.65
C LYS A 338 -15.00 6.37 -4.47
N ASP A 339 -15.47 6.42 -3.22
CA ASP A 339 -16.90 6.49 -2.89
C ASP A 339 -17.36 7.91 -2.50
N GLY A 340 -16.46 8.89 -2.61
CA GLY A 340 -16.70 10.30 -2.33
C GLY A 340 -16.46 11.16 -3.57
N ASP A 341 -15.77 12.28 -3.40
CA ASP A 341 -15.40 13.18 -4.50
C ASP A 341 -14.13 12.78 -5.27
N ASP A 342 -13.49 11.68 -4.87
CA ASP A 342 -12.27 11.13 -5.44
C ASP A 342 -11.09 12.12 -5.53
N SER A 343 -11.06 13.12 -4.64
CA SER A 343 -10.12 14.23 -4.68
C SER A 343 -8.78 13.97 -3.98
N VAL A 344 -8.68 12.95 -3.12
CA VAL A 344 -7.50 12.67 -2.29
C VAL A 344 -6.50 11.75 -3.00
N TRP A 345 -5.22 12.08 -2.89
CA TRP A 345 -4.14 11.11 -3.06
C TRP A 345 -3.63 10.66 -1.70
N PHE A 346 -3.64 9.36 -1.46
CA PHE A 346 -3.15 8.73 -0.22
C PHE A 346 -2.05 7.70 -0.56
N PRO A 347 -0.82 8.16 -0.85
CA PRO A 347 0.32 7.28 -1.08
C PRO A 347 1.08 6.95 0.21
N SER A 348 1.99 5.99 0.13
CA SER A 348 3.06 5.88 1.12
C SER A 348 3.99 7.11 1.03
N PHE A 349 4.70 7.42 2.10
CA PHE A 349 5.56 8.60 2.14
C PHE A 349 6.69 8.52 1.08
N GLU A 350 7.24 7.33 0.85
CA GLU A 350 8.25 7.12 -0.18
C GLU A 350 7.70 7.18 -1.61
N GLU A 351 6.46 6.74 -1.87
CA GLU A 351 5.85 6.89 -3.19
C GLU A 351 5.67 8.38 -3.54
N TYR A 352 5.24 9.19 -2.56
CA TYR A 352 5.15 10.64 -2.77
C TYR A 352 6.53 11.25 -3.09
N TYR A 353 7.56 10.88 -2.34
CA TYR A 353 8.93 11.34 -2.58
C TYR A 353 9.40 11.01 -4.00
N GLU A 354 9.27 9.76 -4.44
CA GLU A 354 9.66 9.35 -5.78
C GLU A 354 8.87 10.09 -6.86
N TYR A 355 7.56 10.29 -6.67
CA TYR A 355 6.75 11.05 -7.61
C TYR A 355 7.17 12.52 -7.70
N ASN A 356 7.45 13.17 -6.57
CA ASN A 356 8.01 14.53 -6.55
C ASN A 356 9.36 14.57 -7.30
N TYR A 357 10.23 13.59 -7.07
CA TYR A 357 11.51 13.48 -7.78
C TYR A 357 11.30 13.34 -9.29
N TYR A 358 10.40 12.47 -9.75
CA TYR A 358 10.09 12.34 -11.17
C TYR A 358 9.52 13.63 -11.76
N ARG A 359 8.66 14.34 -11.04
CA ARG A 359 8.10 15.62 -11.52
C ARG A 359 9.19 16.67 -11.77
N VAL A 360 10.24 16.68 -10.96
CA VAL A 360 11.34 17.64 -11.06
C VAL A 360 12.39 17.21 -12.08
N ASN A 361 12.69 15.91 -12.16
CA ASN A 361 13.87 15.41 -12.88
C ASN A 361 13.57 14.66 -14.18
N SER A 362 12.30 14.35 -14.48
CA SER A 362 11.93 13.65 -15.71
C SER A 362 11.90 14.60 -16.91
N THR A 363 12.19 14.05 -18.09
CA THR A 363 12.02 14.76 -19.37
C THR A 363 10.93 14.10 -20.19
N ILE A 364 10.16 14.91 -20.92
CA ILE A 364 9.13 14.43 -21.86
C ILE A 364 9.46 15.01 -23.23
N ASP A 365 9.94 14.15 -24.13
CA ASP A 365 10.06 14.48 -25.54
C ASP A 365 8.77 14.10 -26.26
N LYS A 366 8.36 14.93 -27.23
CA LYS A 366 7.16 14.71 -28.05
C LYS A 366 7.48 14.88 -29.53
N GLU A 367 6.88 14.04 -30.36
CA GLU A 367 7.05 14.06 -31.82
C GLU A 367 5.73 13.70 -32.49
N ILE A 368 5.41 14.36 -33.61
CA ILE A 368 4.27 13.98 -34.45
C ILE A 368 4.78 13.46 -35.78
N ASN A 369 4.33 12.26 -36.15
CA ASN A 369 4.64 11.60 -37.41
C ASN A 369 3.34 11.18 -38.10
N GLY A 370 2.90 11.99 -39.07
CA GLY A 370 1.55 11.85 -39.64
C GLY A 370 0.50 11.97 -38.54
N ASP A 371 -0.35 10.96 -38.40
CA ASP A 371 -1.42 10.95 -37.40
C ASP A 371 -1.01 10.40 -36.02
N THR A 372 0.29 10.17 -35.79
CA THR A 372 0.80 9.57 -34.55
C THR A 372 1.57 10.56 -33.71
N LEU A 373 1.07 10.84 -32.50
CA LEU A 373 1.82 11.50 -31.44
C LEU A 373 2.65 10.46 -30.69
N LYS A 374 3.97 10.62 -30.65
CA LYS A 374 4.88 9.85 -29.83
C LYS A 374 5.35 10.67 -28.65
N LEU A 375 5.36 10.04 -27.47
CA LEU A 375 5.89 10.57 -26.23
C LEU A 375 7.04 9.66 -25.79
N ARG A 376 8.14 10.27 -25.37
CA ARG A 376 9.28 9.59 -24.76
C ARG A 376 9.57 10.23 -23.41
N ILE A 377 9.30 9.50 -22.35
CA ILE A 377 9.32 9.98 -20.97
C ILE A 377 10.48 9.29 -20.26
N ALA A 378 11.52 10.06 -19.91
CA ALA A 378 12.64 9.55 -19.14
C ALA A 378 12.35 9.70 -17.64
N LEU A 379 12.38 8.59 -16.91
CA LEU A 379 12.16 8.49 -15.47
C LEU A 379 13.50 8.10 -14.80
N PRO A 380 14.35 9.07 -14.43
CA PRO A 380 15.60 8.78 -13.73
C PRO A 380 15.33 8.19 -12.36
N ALA A 381 16.14 7.23 -11.92
CA ALA A 381 15.95 6.56 -10.64
C ALA A 381 17.15 6.79 -9.71
N GLU A 382 16.88 7.02 -8.43
CA GLU A 382 17.93 6.96 -7.42
C GLU A 382 17.95 5.60 -6.70
N GLN A 383 18.89 5.46 -5.78
CA GLN A 383 18.98 4.26 -4.95
C GLN A 383 17.64 3.98 -4.24
N TYR A 384 17.17 2.75 -4.36
CA TYR A 384 15.93 2.24 -3.73
C TYR A 384 14.65 2.94 -4.22
N PHE A 385 14.57 3.29 -5.49
CA PHE A 385 13.30 3.69 -6.11
C PHE A 385 12.49 2.45 -6.51
N TYR A 386 11.19 2.45 -6.19
CA TYR A 386 10.31 1.28 -6.36
C TYR A 386 8.92 1.58 -6.91
N TYR A 387 8.59 2.86 -7.09
CA TYR A 387 7.32 3.33 -7.63
C TYR A 387 7.53 4.14 -8.93
N PRO A 388 8.18 3.57 -9.98
CA PRO A 388 8.38 4.23 -11.27
C PRO A 388 7.06 4.37 -12.04
N SER A 389 6.17 5.20 -11.51
CA SER A 389 4.84 5.46 -12.04
C SER A 389 4.50 6.93 -11.94
N VAL A 390 4.00 7.48 -13.05
CA VAL A 390 3.68 8.90 -13.19
C VAL A 390 2.34 9.08 -13.87
N THR A 391 1.72 10.23 -13.64
CA THR A 391 0.64 10.73 -14.49
C THR A 391 1.26 11.73 -15.47
N VAL A 392 0.86 11.69 -16.74
CA VAL A 392 1.23 12.68 -17.74
C VAL A 392 -0.04 13.26 -18.34
N ASN A 393 -0.16 14.57 -18.26
CA ASN A 393 -1.24 15.35 -18.84
C ASN A 393 -0.83 15.84 -20.23
N LEU A 394 -1.75 15.73 -21.19
CA LEU A 394 -1.62 16.17 -22.57
C LEU A 394 -2.73 17.17 -22.87
N SER A 395 -2.39 18.45 -22.96
CA SER A 395 -3.29 19.48 -23.50
C SER A 395 -3.07 19.66 -24.99
N GLY A 396 -4.06 20.22 -25.70
CA GLY A 396 -4.02 20.41 -27.15
C GLY A 396 -4.60 19.24 -27.97
N ILE A 397 -4.96 18.14 -27.31
CA ILE A 397 -5.75 17.05 -27.87
C ILE A 397 -6.94 16.73 -26.95
N THR A 398 -8.01 16.18 -27.54
CA THR A 398 -9.15 15.63 -26.79
C THR A 398 -9.13 14.11 -26.82
N TYR A 399 -9.82 13.50 -25.85
CA TYR A 399 -9.87 12.04 -25.74
C TYR A 399 -10.50 11.38 -26.96
N ASP A 400 -11.54 11.98 -27.54
CA ASP A 400 -12.25 11.45 -28.71
C ASP A 400 -11.40 11.43 -29.99
N GLN A 401 -10.30 12.18 -30.03
CA GLN A 401 -9.35 12.13 -31.14
C GLN A 401 -8.50 10.85 -31.10
N ILE A 402 -8.39 10.17 -29.96
CA ILE A 402 -7.51 9.01 -29.79
C ILE A 402 -8.24 7.74 -30.24
N SER A 403 -7.75 7.15 -31.33
CA SER A 403 -8.24 5.85 -31.80
C SER A 403 -7.53 4.68 -31.13
N ARG A 404 -6.26 4.86 -30.75
CA ARG A 404 -5.44 3.80 -30.16
C ARG A 404 -4.28 4.38 -29.36
N VAL A 405 -3.94 3.70 -28.26
CA VAL A 405 -2.73 3.95 -27.48
C VAL A 405 -1.87 2.69 -27.46
N ILE A 406 -0.57 2.84 -27.68
CA ILE A 406 0.43 1.76 -27.71
C ILE A 406 1.62 2.21 -26.87
N SER A 407 2.29 1.29 -26.18
CA SER A 407 3.51 1.57 -25.43
C SER A 407 4.59 0.52 -25.65
N ASN A 408 5.83 0.87 -25.35
CA ASN A 408 6.94 -0.09 -25.32
C ASN A 408 6.85 -1.07 -24.13
N GLU A 409 7.79 -2.01 -24.04
CA GLU A 409 7.82 -3.02 -22.98
C GLU A 409 8.18 -2.47 -21.59
N ALA A 410 8.81 -1.29 -21.52
CA ALA A 410 9.12 -0.64 -20.24
C ALA A 410 7.85 -0.24 -19.48
N VAL A 411 6.78 0.12 -20.20
CA VAL A 411 5.47 0.40 -19.61
C VAL A 411 4.76 -0.93 -19.37
N THR A 412 4.49 -1.27 -18.12
CA THR A 412 3.81 -2.51 -17.70
C THR A 412 2.37 -2.26 -17.26
N GLY A 413 2.08 -1.06 -16.75
CA GLY A 413 0.73 -0.55 -16.49
C GLY A 413 0.43 0.70 -17.31
N LEU A 414 -0.76 0.76 -17.91
CA LEU A 414 -1.21 1.93 -18.66
C LEU A 414 -2.73 2.10 -18.51
N SER A 415 -3.15 3.31 -18.22
CA SER A 415 -4.54 3.75 -18.32
C SER A 415 -4.60 5.20 -18.79
N HIS A 416 -5.73 5.59 -19.38
CA HIS A 416 -5.89 6.91 -19.95
C HIS A 416 -7.36 7.32 -20.01
N ALA A 417 -7.61 8.60 -19.82
CA ALA A 417 -8.96 9.18 -19.89
C ALA A 417 -8.88 10.67 -20.24
N SER A 418 -10.04 11.27 -20.52
CA SER A 418 -10.17 12.73 -20.53
C SER A 418 -9.96 13.29 -19.12
N TYR A 419 -9.34 14.47 -19.02
CA TYR A 419 -9.33 15.29 -17.81
C TYR A 419 -9.64 16.75 -18.17
N ASP A 420 -9.84 17.61 -17.16
CA ASP A 420 -10.03 19.04 -17.37
C ASP A 420 -8.76 19.68 -17.94
N GLY A 421 -8.71 19.86 -19.26
CA GLY A 421 -7.55 20.36 -19.99
C GLY A 421 -7.00 19.45 -21.08
N GLY A 422 -7.52 18.23 -21.25
CA GLY A 422 -7.15 17.34 -22.36
C GLY A 422 -7.22 15.85 -22.02
N VAL A 423 -6.12 15.13 -22.22
CA VAL A 423 -5.99 13.68 -21.96
C VAL A 423 -4.94 13.41 -20.90
N MET A 424 -5.26 12.58 -19.92
CA MET A 424 -4.31 12.10 -18.92
C MET A 424 -3.91 10.66 -19.22
N LEU A 425 -2.64 10.35 -18.97
CA LEU A 425 -2.06 9.02 -19.05
C LEU A 425 -1.52 8.66 -17.66
N ASN A 426 -1.93 7.53 -17.10
CA ASN A 426 -1.25 6.95 -15.94
C ASN A 426 -0.35 5.82 -16.43
N ILE A 427 0.94 5.95 -16.11
CA ILE A 427 2.00 5.12 -16.66
C ILE A 427 2.69 4.45 -15.47
N ASP A 428 2.76 3.12 -15.49
CA ASP A 428 3.47 2.32 -14.50
C ASP A 428 4.54 1.51 -15.21
N CYS A 429 5.78 1.65 -14.74
CA CYS A 429 6.95 1.00 -15.32
C CYS A 429 7.59 -0.01 -14.36
N ARG A 430 6.88 -0.45 -13.31
CA ARG A 430 7.36 -1.53 -12.46
C ARG A 430 7.58 -2.79 -13.28
N ARG A 431 8.82 -3.26 -13.31
CA ARG A 431 9.30 -4.29 -14.25
C ARG A 431 8.54 -5.61 -14.11
N PHE A 432 8.18 -5.98 -12.88
CA PHE A 432 7.57 -7.28 -12.58
C PHE A 432 6.08 -7.16 -12.21
N LEU A 433 5.41 -6.10 -12.68
CA LEU A 433 3.99 -5.89 -12.39
C LEU A 433 3.11 -7.04 -12.90
N PHE A 434 3.49 -7.69 -14.01
CA PHE A 434 2.78 -8.85 -14.54
C PHE A 434 2.89 -10.06 -13.62
N GLU A 435 4.11 -10.41 -13.20
CA GLU A 435 4.38 -11.52 -12.28
C GLU A 435 3.68 -11.29 -10.94
N HIS A 436 3.65 -10.04 -10.49
CA HIS A 436 2.93 -9.63 -9.29
C HIS A 436 1.41 -9.87 -9.43
N ALA A 437 0.80 -9.48 -10.55
CA ALA A 437 -0.60 -9.78 -10.82
C ALA A 437 -0.87 -11.29 -10.94
N ALA A 438 0.04 -12.03 -11.58
CA ALA A 438 -0.06 -13.48 -11.71
C ALA A 438 -0.01 -14.18 -10.35
N HIS A 439 0.82 -13.72 -9.41
CA HIS A 439 0.86 -14.22 -8.04
C HIS A 439 -0.53 -14.14 -7.38
N PHE A 440 -1.22 -13.00 -7.46
CA PHE A 440 -2.54 -12.86 -6.85
C PHE A 440 -3.62 -13.72 -7.53
N VAL A 441 -3.54 -13.91 -8.84
CA VAL A 441 -4.39 -14.89 -9.54
C VAL A 441 -4.13 -16.30 -9.00
N GLU A 442 -2.88 -16.69 -8.80
CA GLU A 442 -2.52 -18.00 -8.25
C GLU A 442 -2.95 -18.17 -6.79
N LYS A 443 -2.79 -17.13 -5.97
CA LYS A 443 -3.26 -17.10 -4.58
C LYS A 443 -4.77 -17.33 -4.53
N TYR A 444 -5.54 -16.63 -5.37
CA TYR A 444 -6.98 -16.83 -5.47
C TYR A 444 -7.34 -18.25 -5.93
N LEU A 445 -6.65 -18.80 -6.94
CA LEU A 445 -6.93 -20.16 -7.42
C LEU A 445 -6.67 -21.23 -6.35
N LYS A 446 -5.75 -21.00 -5.41
CA LYS A 446 -5.47 -21.90 -4.29
C LYS A 446 -6.49 -21.77 -3.16
N SER A 447 -6.94 -20.56 -2.81
CA SER A 447 -7.84 -20.33 -1.67
C SER A 447 -9.32 -20.39 -2.03
N SER A 448 -9.68 -20.00 -3.26
CA SER A 448 -11.05 -19.78 -3.75
C SER A 448 -11.91 -18.83 -2.89
N VAL A 449 -11.29 -17.95 -2.08
CA VAL A 449 -12.00 -16.97 -1.25
C VAL A 449 -12.30 -15.70 -2.06
N ALA A 450 -13.50 -15.14 -1.89
CA ALA A 450 -13.96 -13.95 -2.64
C ALA A 450 -13.00 -12.74 -2.52
N ARG A 451 -12.43 -12.50 -1.34
CA ARG A 451 -11.48 -11.40 -1.13
C ARG A 451 -10.19 -11.54 -1.95
N ASP A 452 -9.72 -12.77 -2.15
CA ASP A 452 -8.52 -13.04 -2.94
C ASP A 452 -8.83 -12.89 -4.44
N ARG A 453 -10.07 -13.17 -4.86
CA ARG A 453 -10.57 -12.82 -6.20
C ARG A 453 -10.51 -11.32 -6.42
N ASP A 454 -10.98 -10.54 -5.46
CA ASP A 454 -11.00 -9.07 -5.58
C ASP A 454 -9.58 -8.49 -5.63
N ASP A 455 -8.62 -9.08 -4.89
CA ASP A 455 -7.19 -8.75 -5.03
C ASP A 455 -6.66 -9.14 -6.42
N ALA A 456 -6.94 -10.35 -6.91
CA ALA A 456 -6.52 -10.77 -8.24
C ALA A 456 -7.02 -9.82 -9.34
N ILE A 457 -8.29 -9.40 -9.26
CA ILE A 457 -8.87 -8.41 -10.18
C ILE A 457 -8.15 -7.08 -10.04
N TYR A 458 -7.97 -6.58 -8.81
CA TYR A 458 -7.30 -5.33 -8.53
C TYR A 458 -5.90 -5.28 -9.18
N PHE A 459 -5.05 -6.28 -8.97
CA PHE A 459 -3.70 -6.29 -9.54
C PHE A 459 -3.69 -6.52 -11.05
N VAL A 460 -4.57 -7.38 -11.59
CA VAL A 460 -4.68 -7.57 -13.04
C VAL A 460 -5.08 -6.28 -13.74
N GLU A 461 -6.00 -5.49 -13.17
CA GLU A 461 -6.45 -4.25 -13.82
C GLU A 461 -5.40 -3.14 -13.87
N ARG A 462 -4.35 -3.21 -13.05
CA ARG A 462 -3.20 -2.28 -13.11
C ARG A 462 -2.37 -2.46 -14.37
N LEU A 463 -2.39 -3.65 -14.98
CA LEU A 463 -1.65 -3.94 -16.21
C LEU A 463 -2.19 -3.14 -17.41
N LYS A 464 -1.28 -2.82 -18.33
CA LYS A 464 -1.65 -2.34 -19.67
C LYS A 464 -2.42 -3.41 -20.44
N GLU A 465 -3.30 -2.99 -21.33
CA GLU A 465 -4.01 -3.92 -22.21
C GLU A 465 -3.01 -4.72 -23.06
N SER A 466 -3.10 -6.05 -22.99
CA SER A 466 -2.21 -6.98 -23.67
C SER A 466 -2.81 -8.39 -23.71
N PRO A 467 -2.38 -9.26 -24.64
CA PRO A 467 -2.79 -10.66 -24.64
C PRO A 467 -2.51 -11.37 -23.31
N LYS A 468 -1.41 -11.03 -22.64
CA LYS A 468 -1.04 -11.56 -21.33
C LYS A 468 -2.01 -11.13 -20.22
N LYS A 469 -2.46 -9.87 -20.22
CA LYS A 469 -3.52 -9.40 -19.30
C LYS A 469 -4.82 -10.19 -19.51
N ASP A 470 -5.21 -10.40 -20.77
CA ASP A 470 -6.42 -11.17 -21.10
C ASP A 470 -6.33 -12.64 -20.69
N GLU A 471 -5.13 -13.23 -20.71
CA GLU A 471 -4.89 -14.57 -20.17
C GLU A 471 -5.13 -14.63 -18.66
N LEU A 472 -4.61 -13.67 -17.89
CA LEU A 472 -4.85 -13.59 -16.45
C LEU A 472 -6.34 -13.38 -16.14
N ARG A 473 -7.03 -12.48 -16.86
CA ARG A 473 -8.48 -12.27 -16.71
C ARG A 473 -9.28 -13.56 -16.91
N LYS A 474 -8.96 -14.35 -17.95
CA LYS A 474 -9.62 -15.64 -18.23
C LYS A 474 -9.40 -16.69 -17.14
N ARG A 475 -8.30 -16.60 -16.39
CA ARG A 475 -8.01 -17.48 -15.26
C ARG A 475 -8.81 -17.13 -14.00
N ILE A 476 -9.50 -16.00 -13.94
CA ILE A 476 -10.31 -15.59 -12.79
C ILE A 476 -11.78 -15.99 -13.02
N PRO A 477 -12.31 -17.04 -12.36
CA PRO A 477 -13.72 -17.39 -12.41
C PRO A 477 -14.69 -16.21 -12.21
N GLY A 478 -15.66 -16.11 -13.12
CA GLY A 478 -16.71 -15.09 -13.06
C GLY A 478 -16.21 -13.66 -13.31
N TYR A 479 -15.01 -13.48 -13.87
CA TYR A 479 -14.58 -12.18 -14.39
C TYR A 479 -15.34 -11.87 -15.69
N THR A 480 -16.12 -10.80 -15.69
CA THR A 480 -16.76 -10.22 -16.88
C THR A 480 -16.18 -8.84 -17.11
N LYS A 481 -15.70 -8.61 -18.34
CA LYS A 481 -15.11 -7.34 -18.77
C LYS A 481 -16.10 -6.18 -18.65
#